data_AF-A0A968P0Q4-F1
#
_entry.id   AF-A0A968P0Q4-F1
#
_cell.length_a   1.000
_cell.length_b   1.000
_cell.length_c   1.000
_cell.angle_alpha   90.00
_cell.angle_beta   90.00
_cell.angle_gamma   90.00
#
_symmetry.space_group_name_H-M   'P 1'
#
loop_
_entity.id
_entity.type
_entity.pdbx_description
1 polymer ?
#
loop_
_entity_poly.entity_id
_entity_poly.type
_entity_poly.pdbx_seq_one_letter_code
_entity_poly.pdbx_strand_id
1 'polypeptide(L)'
;MNSVAGKNIHEDSALARGIDLVGVGKKGGKSCSRELAEEIAGVLRRGRADAVAAGAFLGAIWMKGLSPEEEPLRIFSPESYFTELRGELADIYRKISGEQVLTPDEAYRLGRFLFADDEAMDSLRALFASALRVRHAEAPEYVGISRALRETFHPCWTREYRGHRPLVSLADPFDGVNRSHLITPLLCDQLNRRGLSCVVASGRSSGPKFGINLRDLGIALHERFVSDPDEAGDLPGPTTFYLDQEALSSPLVRWRSLRARLRKRPFLATIEKLVDPLGADILMASVFHGGFNEKMVDVAEGHGFSRIAVIFRAVEGTLGLSLARSARILVSRRLEDGTYRRVEMTMDPLDFGFKKESDPDVGVLSVSENRRLVETFRNQGHSGDSYFDRRVGI
;
A
#
# COMPACT_ATOMS: atom_id res chain seq x y z
N MET A 1 8.29 -28.42 3.51
CA MET A 1 8.88 -28.81 4.81
C MET A 1 8.52 -27.74 5.82
N ASN A 2 7.94 -28.18 6.94
CA ASN A 2 7.24 -27.37 7.93
C ASN A 2 8.12 -26.25 8.52
N SER A 3 7.77 -24.99 8.29
CA SER A 3 8.24 -23.88 9.13
C SER A 3 7.44 -23.90 10.43
N VAL A 4 7.97 -24.59 11.44
CA VAL A 4 7.56 -24.34 12.82
C VAL A 4 7.83 -22.87 13.09
N ALA A 5 6.74 -22.13 13.30
CA ALA A 5 6.73 -20.72 13.64
C ALA A 5 7.59 -20.50 14.89
N GLY A 6 8.81 -20.02 14.69
CA GLY A 6 9.47 -19.22 15.71
C GLY A 6 8.59 -18.00 15.94
N LYS A 7 7.84 -17.97 17.04
CA LYS A 7 7.22 -16.73 17.53
C LYS A 7 8.33 -15.69 17.56
N ASN A 8 8.23 -14.70 16.69
CA ASN A 8 9.22 -13.64 16.59
C ASN A 8 9.26 -12.94 17.96
N ILE A 9 10.39 -13.00 18.65
CA ILE A 9 10.58 -12.41 20.00
C ILE A 9 10.28 -10.89 19.98
N HIS A 10 10.25 -10.27 18.79
CA HIS A 10 9.88 -8.88 18.56
C HIS A 10 8.36 -8.59 18.60
N GLU A 11 7.48 -9.58 18.41
CA GLU A 11 6.03 -9.36 18.28
C GLU A 11 5.35 -8.91 19.58
N ASP A 12 5.93 -9.21 20.74
CA ASP A 12 5.30 -8.98 22.05
C ASP A 12 6.06 -7.96 22.94
N SER A 13 6.98 -7.19 22.35
CA SER A 13 7.74 -6.17 23.10
C SER A 13 6.84 -5.03 23.60
N ALA A 14 7.28 -4.30 24.64
CA ALA A 14 6.58 -3.12 25.15
C ALA A 14 6.30 -2.09 24.04
N LEU A 15 7.30 -1.83 23.18
CA LEU A 15 7.17 -0.94 22.03
C LEU A 15 6.15 -1.48 21.02
N ALA A 16 6.17 -2.79 20.73
CA ALA A 16 5.19 -3.40 19.83
C ALA A 16 3.77 -3.20 20.36
N ARG A 17 3.52 -3.50 21.65
CA ARG A 17 2.22 -3.29 22.30
C ARG A 17 1.81 -1.82 22.28
N GLY A 18 2.74 -0.90 22.52
CA GLY A 18 2.51 0.55 22.42
C GLY A 18 2.11 0.99 21.01
N ILE A 19 2.86 0.59 19.98
CA ILE A 19 2.56 0.87 18.57
C ILE A 19 1.17 0.38 18.19
N ASP A 20 0.75 -0.77 18.72
CA ASP A 20 -0.56 -1.32 18.44
C ASP A 20 -1.71 -0.41 18.88
N LEU A 21 -1.52 0.30 20.00
CA LEU A 21 -2.47 1.24 20.57
C LEU A 21 -2.40 2.60 19.86
N VAL A 22 -1.21 3.16 19.67
CA VAL A 22 -1.07 4.56 19.23
C VAL A 22 -1.01 4.73 17.70
N GLY A 23 -0.59 3.70 16.96
CA GLY A 23 -0.34 3.74 15.50
C GLY A 23 -1.58 3.57 14.61
N VAL A 24 -2.80 3.65 15.17
CA VAL A 24 -4.06 3.47 14.43
C VAL A 24 -4.39 4.70 13.58
N GLY A 25 -4.12 5.89 14.11
CA GLY A 25 -4.51 7.18 13.53
C GLY A 25 -4.93 8.15 14.63
N LYS A 26 -4.87 9.45 14.38
CA LYS A 26 -5.05 10.49 15.42
C LYS A 26 -6.33 10.33 16.26
N LYS A 27 -7.46 9.97 15.63
CA LYS A 27 -8.76 9.78 16.30
C LYS A 27 -9.06 8.34 16.73
N GLY A 28 -8.29 7.37 16.23
CA GLY A 28 -8.50 5.93 16.48
C GLY A 28 -7.49 5.31 17.43
N GLY A 29 -6.40 6.03 17.75
CA GLY A 29 -5.38 5.59 18.68
C GLY A 29 -5.89 5.55 20.12
N LYS A 30 -5.49 4.52 20.86
CA LYS A 30 -5.74 4.39 22.29
C LYS A 30 -4.52 4.85 23.08
N SER A 31 -4.72 5.32 24.29
CA SER A 31 -3.61 5.59 25.21
C SER A 31 -3.00 4.29 25.73
N CYS A 32 -1.69 4.31 25.95
CA CYS A 32 -1.01 3.30 26.74
C CYS A 32 -1.45 3.40 28.21
N SER A 33 -1.49 2.28 28.94
CA SER A 33 -1.61 2.35 30.40
C SER A 33 -0.34 2.96 31.01
N ARG A 34 -0.43 3.45 32.24
CA ARG A 34 0.71 4.02 32.95
C ARG A 34 1.86 3.01 33.07
N GLU A 35 1.55 1.76 33.38
CA GLU A 35 2.52 0.68 33.52
C GLU A 35 3.24 0.41 32.20
N LEU A 36 2.49 0.36 31.09
CA LEU A 36 3.07 0.16 29.76
C LEU A 36 3.95 1.36 29.35
N ALA A 37 3.51 2.59 29.66
CA ALA A 37 4.30 3.79 29.39
C ALA A 37 5.63 3.80 30.17
N GLU A 38 5.63 3.36 31.43
CA GLU A 38 6.83 3.22 32.25
C GLU A 38 7.76 2.11 31.73
N GLU A 39 7.19 0.99 31.29
CA GLU A 39 7.95 -0.10 30.66
C GLU A 39 8.65 0.38 29.38
N ILE A 40 7.92 1.07 28.49
CA ILE A 40 8.46 1.64 27.25
C ILE A 40 9.54 2.69 27.56
N ALA A 41 9.29 3.60 28.50
CA ALA A 41 10.29 4.58 28.95
C ALA A 41 11.58 3.91 29.43
N GLY A 42 11.46 2.80 30.18
CA GLY A 42 12.59 2.00 30.62
C GLY A 42 13.37 1.37 29.45
N VAL A 43 12.68 0.88 28.43
CA VAL A 43 13.29 0.30 27.22
C VAL A 43 14.04 1.38 26.42
N LEU A 44 13.43 2.55 26.21
CA LEU A 44 14.04 3.67 25.49
C LEU A 44 15.29 4.20 26.21
N ARG A 45 15.23 4.36 27.54
CA ARG A 45 16.35 4.87 28.35
C ARG A 45 17.58 3.96 28.32
N ARG A 46 17.38 2.64 28.29
CA ARG A 46 18.47 1.66 28.31
C ARG A 46 19.16 1.50 26.95
N GLY A 47 18.63 2.08 25.86
CA GLY A 47 19.17 1.92 24.51
C GLY A 47 19.09 0.48 23.96
N ARG A 48 18.29 -0.40 24.58
CA ARG A 48 18.10 -1.80 24.14
C ARG A 48 16.86 -1.99 23.25
N ALA A 49 16.29 -0.89 22.79
CA ALA A 49 15.12 -0.91 21.92
C ALA A 49 15.51 -1.39 20.52
N ASP A 50 14.60 -2.11 19.88
CA ASP A 50 14.63 -2.20 18.42
C ASP A 50 14.51 -0.79 17.84
N ALA A 51 15.53 -0.33 17.10
CA ALA A 51 15.62 1.06 16.68
C ALA A 51 14.41 1.49 15.83
N VAL A 52 13.96 0.65 14.89
CA VAL A 52 12.78 0.95 14.07
C VAL A 52 11.50 0.99 14.90
N ALA A 53 11.32 0.08 15.86
CA ALA A 53 10.16 0.11 16.75
C ALA A 53 10.16 1.37 17.64
N ALA A 54 11.32 1.83 18.11
CA ALA A 54 11.44 3.08 18.88
C ALA A 54 11.00 4.29 18.03
N GLY A 55 11.54 4.42 16.82
CA GLY A 55 11.12 5.46 15.89
C GLY A 55 9.64 5.39 15.53
N ALA A 56 9.13 4.20 15.22
CA ALA A 56 7.74 3.99 14.89
C ALA A 56 6.79 4.38 16.04
N PHE A 57 7.14 4.01 17.28
CA PHE A 57 6.37 4.35 18.47
C PHE A 57 6.38 5.86 18.73
N LEU A 58 7.57 6.47 18.75
CA LEU A 58 7.71 7.92 18.98
C LEU A 58 6.98 8.71 17.90
N GLY A 59 7.08 8.31 16.64
CA GLY A 59 6.39 8.99 15.54
C GLY A 59 4.88 8.91 15.68
N ALA A 60 4.36 7.79 16.20
CA ALA A 60 2.93 7.62 16.37
C ALA A 60 2.38 8.35 17.61
N ILE A 61 3.03 8.21 18.78
CA ILE A 61 2.54 8.80 20.03
C ILE A 61 2.57 10.33 20.01
N TRP A 62 3.59 10.92 19.39
CA TRP A 62 3.69 12.39 19.30
C TRP A 62 2.71 13.01 18.31
N MET A 63 2.28 12.27 17.28
CA MET A 63 1.16 12.71 16.43
C MET A 63 -0.21 12.49 17.09
N LYS A 64 -0.36 11.43 17.89
CA LYS A 64 -1.58 11.19 18.68
C LYS A 64 -1.76 12.29 19.75
N GLY A 65 -0.65 12.72 20.35
CA GLY A 65 -0.63 13.51 21.57
C GLY A 65 -0.59 12.60 22.81
N LEU A 66 0.18 13.01 23.81
CA LEU A 66 0.33 12.31 25.09
C LEU A 66 -0.91 12.51 25.96
N SER A 67 -1.43 11.43 26.56
CA SER A 67 -2.40 11.53 27.64
C SER A 67 -1.71 11.60 29.02
N PRO A 68 -2.43 11.93 30.12
CA PRO A 68 -1.84 11.99 31.45
C PRO A 68 -1.14 10.69 31.91
N GLU A 69 -1.68 9.53 31.51
CA GLU A 69 -1.11 8.21 31.80
C GLU A 69 0.25 8.00 31.11
N GLU A 70 0.50 8.70 29.99
CA GLU A 70 1.68 8.60 29.16
C GLU A 70 2.77 9.62 29.52
N GLU A 71 2.58 10.40 30.59
CA GLU A 71 3.54 11.38 31.11
C GLU A 71 4.99 10.86 31.27
N PRO A 72 5.27 9.59 31.65
CA PRO A 72 6.64 9.06 31.71
C PRO A 72 7.41 9.14 30.39
N LEU A 73 6.69 9.25 29.27
CA LEU A 73 7.25 9.31 27.92
C LEU A 73 7.60 10.73 27.48
N ARG A 74 7.17 11.78 28.21
CA ARG A 74 7.33 13.19 27.81
C ARG A 74 8.79 13.60 27.59
N ILE A 75 9.73 12.99 28.32
CA ILE A 75 11.17 13.26 28.17
C ILE A 75 11.77 12.73 26.86
N PHE A 76 11.06 11.87 26.14
CA PHE A 76 11.49 11.29 24.86
C PHE A 76 10.82 12.01 23.68
N SER A 77 10.90 13.35 23.64
CA SER A 77 10.49 14.09 22.44
C SER A 77 11.40 13.72 21.27
N PRO A 78 10.89 13.66 20.02
CA PRO A 78 11.73 13.25 18.89
C PRO A 78 12.93 14.17 18.69
N GLU A 79 12.78 15.47 18.92
CA GLU A 79 13.88 16.43 18.86
C GLU A 79 14.96 16.18 19.94
N SER A 80 14.60 15.61 21.08
CA SER A 80 15.56 15.27 22.15
C SER A 80 16.15 13.87 21.97
N TYR A 81 15.37 12.95 21.38
CA TYR A 81 15.76 11.55 21.22
C TYR A 81 16.64 11.31 19.99
N PHE A 82 16.39 12.03 18.90
CA PHE A 82 17.09 11.87 17.63
C PHE A 82 18.08 13.00 17.41
N THR A 83 19.38 12.71 17.59
CA THR A 83 20.44 13.71 17.33
C THR A 83 20.55 14.10 15.85
N GLU A 84 20.08 13.21 14.98
CA GLU A 84 20.03 13.33 13.52
C GLU A 84 18.82 14.15 13.05
N LEU A 85 17.81 14.34 13.91
CA LEU A 85 16.66 15.21 13.62
C LEU A 85 17.06 16.67 13.81
N ARG A 86 17.80 17.19 12.83
CA ARG A 86 18.36 18.55 12.81
C ARG A 86 18.24 19.18 11.43
N GLY A 87 18.44 20.50 11.37
CA GLY A 87 18.33 21.27 10.12
C GLY A 87 16.99 21.03 9.42
N GLU A 88 17.04 20.73 8.13
CA GLU A 88 15.86 20.54 7.29
C GLU A 88 14.93 19.43 7.80
N LEU A 89 15.45 18.31 8.31
CA LEU A 89 14.60 17.23 8.84
C LEU A 89 13.83 17.68 10.08
N ALA A 90 14.43 18.50 10.93
CA ALA A 90 13.74 19.08 12.09
C ALA A 90 12.64 20.06 11.67
N ASP A 91 12.88 20.87 10.63
CA ASP A 91 11.87 21.77 10.07
C ASP A 91 10.68 20.99 9.50
N ILE A 92 10.95 19.94 8.73
CA ILE A 92 9.93 19.05 8.17
C ILE A 92 9.14 18.36 9.29
N TYR A 93 9.82 17.83 10.31
CA TYR A 93 9.15 17.18 11.45
C TYR A 93 8.25 18.17 12.20
N ARG A 94 8.71 19.40 12.47
CA ARG A 94 7.92 20.44 13.13
C ARG A 94 6.67 20.83 12.33
N LYS A 95 6.75 20.84 11.00
CA LYS A 95 5.57 21.05 10.15
C LYS A 95 4.58 19.90 10.28
N ILE A 96 5.05 18.66 10.18
CA ILE A 96 4.21 17.46 10.33
C ILE A 96 3.56 17.44 11.73
N SER A 97 4.34 17.63 12.80
CA SER A 97 3.84 17.62 14.18
C SER A 97 2.90 18.78 14.48
N GLY A 98 3.10 19.93 13.82
CA GLY A 98 2.19 21.08 13.85
C GLY A 98 1.01 20.99 12.88
N GLU A 99 0.73 19.81 12.32
CA GLU A 99 -0.40 19.53 11.41
C GLU A 99 -0.38 20.31 10.09
N GLN A 100 0.78 20.86 9.72
CA GLN A 100 0.96 21.51 8.43
C GLN A 100 1.20 20.47 7.34
N VAL A 101 0.64 20.73 6.16
CA VAL A 101 0.88 19.93 4.96
C VAL A 101 2.18 20.39 4.33
N LEU A 102 3.11 19.46 4.06
CA LEU A 102 4.33 19.82 3.35
C LEU A 102 4.00 20.17 1.89
N THR A 103 4.73 21.13 1.35
CA THR A 103 4.74 21.38 -0.10
C THR A 103 5.31 20.17 -0.85
N PRO A 104 5.02 20.00 -2.16
CA PRO A 104 5.61 18.92 -2.96
C PRO A 104 7.14 18.89 -2.91
N ASP A 105 7.80 20.04 -2.88
CA ASP A 105 9.26 20.12 -2.81
C ASP A 105 9.82 19.71 -1.45
N GLU A 106 9.15 20.06 -0.35
CA GLU A 106 9.52 19.61 1.00
C GLU A 106 9.32 18.10 1.16
N ALA A 107 8.19 17.60 0.67
CA ALA A 107 7.90 16.18 0.68
C ALA A 107 8.85 15.39 -0.23
N TYR A 108 9.30 15.97 -1.34
CA TYR A 108 10.37 15.41 -2.16
C TYR A 108 11.70 15.31 -1.40
N ARG A 109 12.09 16.35 -0.67
CA ARG A 109 13.31 16.31 0.17
C ARG A 109 13.20 15.28 1.29
N LEU A 110 12.04 15.17 1.94
CA LEU A 110 11.74 14.08 2.86
C LEU A 110 11.84 12.72 2.17
N GLY A 111 11.28 12.58 0.97
CA GLY A 111 11.34 11.36 0.16
C GLY A 111 12.78 10.92 -0.12
N ARG A 112 13.68 11.85 -0.48
CA ARG A 112 15.10 11.54 -0.68
C ARG A 112 15.74 10.96 0.58
N PHE A 113 15.43 11.52 1.75
CA PHE A 113 15.88 10.97 3.03
C PHE A 113 15.30 9.58 3.30
N LEU A 114 14.01 9.39 3.05
CA LEU A 114 13.30 8.13 3.28
C LEU A 114 13.83 6.99 2.39
N PHE A 115 14.27 7.28 1.17
CA PHE A 115 14.77 6.26 0.23
C PHE A 115 16.30 6.22 0.10
N ALA A 116 17.03 7.04 0.86
CA ALA A 116 18.49 6.95 0.92
C ALA A 116 18.95 5.59 1.50
N ASP A 117 20.12 5.15 1.08
CA ASP A 117 20.73 3.90 1.57
C ASP A 117 21.65 4.17 2.76
N ASP A 118 21.07 4.19 3.96
CA ASP A 118 21.82 4.37 5.22
C ASP A 118 21.05 3.74 6.40
N GLU A 119 21.41 2.51 6.79
CA GLU A 119 20.76 1.79 7.89
C GLU A 119 20.80 2.50 9.25
N ALA A 120 21.79 3.37 9.49
CA ALA A 120 21.85 4.11 10.75
C ALA A 120 20.64 5.05 10.92
N MET A 121 20.01 5.48 9.82
CA MET A 121 18.87 6.40 9.84
C MET A 121 17.51 5.73 9.97
N ASP A 122 17.42 4.40 10.07
CA ASP A 122 16.14 3.68 10.01
C ASP A 122 15.16 4.00 11.12
N SER A 123 15.67 4.28 12.33
CA SER A 123 14.82 4.73 13.42
C SER A 123 14.16 6.07 13.09
N LEU A 124 14.92 7.02 12.52
CA LEU A 124 14.37 8.31 12.10
C LEU A 124 13.44 8.18 10.89
N ARG A 125 13.70 7.26 9.95
CA ARG A 125 12.75 6.96 8.86
C ARG A 125 11.44 6.37 9.40
N ALA A 126 11.52 5.51 10.41
CA ALA A 126 10.35 4.96 11.08
C ALA A 126 9.53 6.04 11.80
N LEU A 127 10.19 7.04 12.41
CA LEU A 127 9.55 8.23 12.97
C LEU A 127 8.67 8.92 11.93
N PHE A 128 9.25 9.31 10.78
CA PHE A 128 8.50 9.99 9.72
C PHE A 128 7.39 9.13 9.12
N ALA A 129 7.65 7.85 8.87
CA ALA A 129 6.66 6.92 8.31
C ALA A 129 5.44 6.76 9.24
N SER A 130 5.67 6.63 10.56
CA SER A 130 4.60 6.57 11.56
C SER A 130 3.91 7.91 11.74
N ALA A 131 4.65 9.02 11.74
CA ALA A 131 4.07 10.35 11.89
C ALA A 131 3.10 10.67 10.75
N LEU A 132 3.54 10.48 9.49
CA LEU A 132 2.68 10.65 8.32
C LEU A 132 1.51 9.67 8.30
N ARG A 133 1.66 8.46 8.85
CA ARG A 133 0.53 7.53 8.99
C ARG A 133 -0.52 8.07 9.96
N VAL A 134 -0.11 8.50 11.16
CA VAL A 134 -1.03 8.91 12.23
C VAL A 134 -1.69 10.26 11.91
N ARG A 135 -0.91 11.20 11.36
CA ARG A 135 -1.42 12.49 10.86
C ARG A 135 -2.29 12.34 9.61
N HIS A 136 -2.07 11.27 8.84
CA HIS A 136 -2.54 11.06 7.48
C HIS A 136 -1.88 12.01 6.47
N ALA A 137 -0.91 11.48 5.72
CA ALA A 137 -0.31 12.16 4.58
C ALA A 137 -1.38 12.68 3.60
N GLU A 138 -1.13 13.84 3.01
CA GLU A 138 -1.97 14.55 2.05
C GLU A 138 -1.41 14.45 0.63
N ALA A 139 -2.24 14.75 -0.37
CA ALA A 139 -1.89 14.52 -1.77
C ALA A 139 -0.56 15.18 -2.22
N PRO A 140 -0.25 16.46 -1.88
CA PRO A 140 1.03 17.07 -2.24
C PRO A 140 2.23 16.33 -1.66
N GLU A 141 2.08 15.71 -0.49
CA GLU A 141 3.15 14.97 0.17
C GLU A 141 3.43 13.64 -0.51
N TYR A 142 2.36 12.95 -0.90
CA TYR A 142 2.49 11.75 -1.73
C TYR A 142 3.19 12.06 -3.05
N VAL A 143 2.77 13.12 -3.76
CA VAL A 143 3.38 13.53 -5.03
C VAL A 143 4.88 13.81 -4.86
N GLY A 144 5.26 14.59 -3.84
CA GLY A 144 6.67 14.88 -3.56
C GLY A 144 7.48 13.64 -3.22
N ILE A 145 7.00 12.79 -2.30
CA ILE A 145 7.70 11.57 -1.89
C ILE A 145 7.80 10.59 -3.07
N SER A 146 6.76 10.45 -3.88
CA SER A 146 6.76 9.61 -5.08
C SER A 146 7.72 10.10 -6.15
N ARG A 147 7.93 11.42 -6.29
CA ARG A 147 9.00 11.96 -7.14
C ARG A 147 10.37 11.45 -6.69
N ALA A 148 10.68 11.52 -5.40
CA ALA A 148 11.95 10.99 -4.88
C ALA A 148 12.06 9.48 -5.05
N LEU A 149 10.94 8.75 -4.92
CA LEU A 149 10.93 7.31 -5.16
C LEU A 149 11.29 6.95 -6.61
N ARG A 150 10.75 7.66 -7.59
CA ARG A 150 11.03 7.41 -9.03
C ARG A 150 12.51 7.55 -9.36
N GLU A 151 13.23 8.45 -8.67
CA GLU A 151 14.69 8.60 -8.81
C GLU A 151 15.50 7.41 -8.28
N THR A 152 14.84 6.48 -7.57
CA THR A 152 15.48 5.24 -7.09
C THR A 152 15.24 4.04 -7.99
N PHE A 153 14.49 4.19 -9.09
CA PHE A 153 14.26 3.08 -10.00
C PHE A 153 15.56 2.63 -10.64
N HIS A 154 15.69 1.32 -10.87
CA HIS A 154 16.85 0.80 -11.59
C HIS A 154 16.93 1.45 -12.98
N PRO A 155 18.15 1.72 -13.52
CA PRO A 155 18.33 2.45 -14.78
C PRO A 155 17.56 1.88 -15.97
N CYS A 156 17.28 0.56 -15.99
CA CYS A 156 16.49 -0.07 -17.05
C CYS A 156 15.06 0.49 -17.15
N TRP A 157 14.50 1.02 -16.06
CA TRP A 157 13.15 1.58 -15.96
C TRP A 157 13.06 3.07 -16.28
N THR A 158 14.17 3.72 -16.64
CA THR A 158 14.12 5.12 -17.10
C THR A 158 13.81 5.23 -18.60
N ARG A 159 13.73 4.10 -19.30
CA ARG A 159 13.34 4.02 -20.71
C ARG A 159 11.83 4.12 -20.83
N GLU A 160 11.38 4.77 -21.91
CA GLU A 160 9.96 4.81 -22.24
C GLU A 160 9.44 3.43 -22.62
N TYR A 161 8.27 3.08 -22.10
CA TYR A 161 7.52 1.92 -22.56
C TYR A 161 7.14 2.09 -24.04
N ARG A 162 7.50 1.13 -24.88
CA ARG A 162 7.29 1.19 -26.34
C ARG A 162 6.06 0.43 -26.83
N GLY A 163 5.20 -0.02 -25.92
CA GLY A 163 3.98 -0.73 -26.30
C GLY A 163 3.05 0.16 -27.13
N HIS A 164 2.47 -0.41 -28.18
CA HIS A 164 1.59 0.31 -29.12
C HIS A 164 0.10 0.25 -28.74
N ARG A 165 -0.22 -0.25 -27.55
CA ARG A 165 -1.60 -0.50 -27.09
C ARG A 165 -1.84 0.24 -25.79
N PRO A 166 -3.09 0.67 -25.51
CA PRO A 166 -3.40 1.26 -24.23
C PRO A 166 -3.07 0.29 -23.09
N LEU A 167 -2.35 0.79 -22.10
CA LEU A 167 -1.89 0.02 -20.95
C LEU A 167 -2.72 0.36 -19.71
N VAL A 168 -3.20 -0.68 -19.02
CA VAL A 168 -3.91 -0.56 -17.75
C VAL A 168 -3.01 -1.03 -16.62
N SER A 169 -2.73 -0.16 -15.65
CA SER A 169 -2.07 -0.53 -14.40
C SER A 169 -3.10 -0.96 -13.36
N LEU A 170 -2.95 -2.17 -12.84
CA LEU A 170 -3.82 -2.75 -11.82
C LEU A 170 -3.02 -2.99 -10.54
N ALA A 171 -3.56 -2.55 -9.40
CA ALA A 171 -2.92 -2.71 -8.11
C ALA A 171 -3.89 -3.11 -6.99
N ASP A 172 -3.77 -4.36 -6.54
CA ASP A 172 -4.33 -4.83 -5.26
C ASP A 172 -3.45 -4.42 -4.07
N PRO A 173 -3.87 -4.66 -2.81
CA PRO A 173 -3.01 -4.53 -1.64
C PRO A 173 -1.82 -5.49 -1.72
N PHE A 174 -0.60 -4.96 -1.63
CA PHE A 174 0.62 -5.78 -1.71
C PHE A 174 0.81 -6.67 -0.46
N ASP A 175 0.21 -6.27 0.66
CA ASP A 175 0.12 -7.05 1.89
C ASP A 175 -0.92 -8.19 1.82
N GLY A 176 -1.68 -8.26 0.73
CA GLY A 176 -2.54 -9.38 0.40
C GLY A 176 -3.87 -9.42 1.14
N VAL A 177 -4.48 -10.60 1.09
CA VAL A 177 -5.83 -10.90 1.58
C VAL A 177 -5.84 -12.12 2.48
N ASN A 178 -6.69 -12.09 3.51
CA ASN A 178 -6.81 -13.18 4.47
C ASN A 178 -8.14 -13.93 4.36
N ARG A 179 -9.16 -13.32 3.73
CA ARG A 179 -10.56 -13.76 3.74
C ARG A 179 -11.27 -13.57 2.39
N SER A 180 -10.54 -13.29 1.32
CA SER A 180 -11.09 -13.15 -0.02
C SER A 180 -10.15 -13.71 -1.08
N HIS A 181 -10.71 -14.26 -2.14
CA HIS A 181 -9.95 -14.66 -3.31
C HIS A 181 -9.62 -13.46 -4.18
N LEU A 182 -8.41 -13.43 -4.73
CA LEU A 182 -7.98 -12.46 -5.73
C LEU A 182 -8.51 -12.89 -7.11
N ILE A 183 -9.21 -11.97 -7.77
CA ILE A 183 -9.80 -12.19 -9.11
C ILE A 183 -9.08 -11.37 -10.20
N THR A 184 -8.11 -10.54 -9.82
CA THR A 184 -7.43 -9.59 -10.73
C THR A 184 -6.84 -10.25 -11.99
N PRO A 185 -6.30 -11.48 -11.98
CA PRO A 185 -5.91 -12.16 -13.22
C PRO A 185 -7.06 -12.32 -14.23
N LEU A 186 -8.26 -12.67 -13.75
CA LEU A 186 -9.46 -12.82 -14.59
C LEU A 186 -9.98 -11.48 -15.11
N LEU A 187 -9.84 -10.41 -14.31
CA LEU A 187 -10.11 -9.04 -14.76
C LEU A 187 -9.15 -8.64 -15.88
N CYS A 188 -7.87 -8.99 -15.77
CA CYS A 188 -6.88 -8.74 -16.83
C CYS A 188 -7.24 -9.52 -18.11
N ASP A 189 -7.67 -10.78 -18.01
CA ASP A 189 -8.12 -11.55 -19.17
C ASP A 189 -9.29 -10.87 -19.90
N GLN A 190 -10.22 -10.28 -19.14
CA GLN A 190 -11.37 -9.53 -19.69
C GLN A 190 -10.94 -8.23 -20.38
N LEU A 191 -9.91 -7.55 -19.89
CA LEU A 191 -9.36 -6.34 -20.48
C LEU A 191 -8.56 -6.66 -21.76
N ASN A 192 -7.76 -7.72 -21.74
CA ASN A 192 -7.04 -8.21 -22.91
C ASN A 192 -8.01 -8.55 -24.06
N ARG A 193 -9.12 -9.24 -23.77
CA ARG A 193 -10.19 -9.50 -24.76
C ARG A 193 -10.80 -8.24 -25.36
N ARG A 194 -10.74 -7.11 -24.65
CA ARG A 194 -11.20 -5.79 -25.11
C ARG A 194 -10.10 -4.96 -25.79
N GLY A 195 -8.93 -5.54 -26.02
CA GLY A 195 -7.82 -4.89 -26.73
C GLY A 195 -6.85 -4.11 -25.84
N LEU A 196 -7.00 -4.17 -24.51
CA LEU A 196 -6.19 -3.44 -23.55
C LEU A 196 -5.11 -4.34 -22.96
N SER A 197 -3.85 -3.91 -22.96
CA SER A 197 -2.79 -4.61 -22.23
C SER A 197 -2.86 -4.26 -20.75
N CYS A 198 -2.37 -5.16 -19.89
CA CYS A 198 -2.40 -4.97 -18.44
C CYS A 198 -1.00 -5.11 -17.83
N VAL A 199 -0.64 -4.19 -16.94
CA VAL A 199 0.45 -4.36 -15.99
C VAL A 199 -0.12 -4.54 -14.59
N VAL A 200 0.23 -5.65 -13.95
CA VAL A 200 -0.13 -5.91 -12.55
C VAL A 200 1.05 -5.52 -11.67
N ALA A 201 0.91 -4.41 -10.96
CA ALA A 201 1.89 -3.99 -9.97
C ALA A 201 1.75 -4.86 -8.72
N SER A 202 2.84 -5.52 -8.31
CA SER A 202 2.84 -6.46 -7.20
C SER A 202 4.17 -6.46 -6.45
N GLY A 203 4.23 -7.11 -5.30
CA GLY A 203 5.45 -7.21 -4.51
C GLY A 203 5.28 -8.22 -3.38
N ARG A 204 6.39 -8.63 -2.78
CA ARG A 204 6.36 -9.48 -1.57
C ARG A 204 5.67 -8.70 -0.45
N SER A 205 4.85 -9.38 0.35
CA SER A 205 4.14 -8.70 1.45
C SER A 205 5.13 -8.02 2.39
N SER A 206 4.82 -6.77 2.70
CA SER A 206 5.50 -5.93 3.69
C SER A 206 4.82 -5.95 5.06
N GLY A 207 3.77 -6.77 5.23
CA GLY A 207 2.84 -6.66 6.35
C GLY A 207 1.92 -5.42 6.26
N PRO A 208 0.98 -5.27 7.22
CA PRO A 208 0.81 -6.15 8.38
C PRO A 208 0.00 -7.42 8.08
N LYS A 209 -0.68 -7.48 6.93
CA LYS A 209 -1.25 -8.73 6.44
C LYS A 209 -0.14 -9.56 5.78
N PHE A 210 -0.14 -10.85 6.04
CA PHE A 210 0.78 -11.82 5.42
C PHE A 210 -0.02 -12.90 4.68
N GLY A 211 -1.17 -12.50 4.13
CA GLY A 211 -2.03 -13.36 3.34
C GLY A 211 -1.56 -13.46 1.89
N ILE A 212 -2.38 -14.08 1.05
CA ILE A 212 -2.10 -14.23 -0.38
C ILE A 212 -2.09 -12.86 -1.05
N ASN A 213 -1.10 -12.58 -1.89
CA ASN A 213 -1.07 -11.39 -2.73
C ASN A 213 -0.95 -11.74 -4.23
N LEU A 214 -1.05 -10.74 -5.10
CA LEU A 214 -0.99 -10.94 -6.55
C LEU A 214 0.36 -11.48 -7.03
N ARG A 215 1.45 -11.20 -6.31
CA ARG A 215 2.77 -11.73 -6.66
C ARG A 215 2.79 -13.25 -6.51
N ASP A 216 2.37 -13.74 -5.34
CA ASP A 216 2.38 -15.17 -5.04
C ASP A 216 1.40 -15.92 -5.96
N LEU A 217 0.22 -15.34 -6.22
CA LEU A 217 -0.74 -15.90 -7.18
C LEU A 217 -0.20 -15.88 -8.61
N GLY A 218 0.45 -14.80 -9.05
CA GLY A 218 1.06 -14.70 -10.38
C GLY A 218 2.14 -15.76 -10.60
N ILE A 219 3.01 -15.99 -9.61
CA ILE A 219 4.01 -17.07 -9.65
C ILE A 219 3.32 -18.43 -9.77
N ALA A 220 2.29 -18.68 -8.96
CA ALA A 220 1.57 -19.94 -8.96
C ALA A 220 0.81 -20.20 -10.27
N LEU A 221 0.33 -19.15 -10.95
CA LEU A 221 -0.32 -19.21 -12.26
C LEU A 221 0.68 -19.23 -13.43
N HIS A 222 1.98 -19.14 -13.17
CA HIS A 222 3.03 -19.02 -14.18
C HIS A 222 2.84 -17.78 -15.09
N GLU A 223 2.36 -16.69 -14.52
CA GLU A 223 2.20 -15.41 -15.22
C GLU A 223 3.57 -14.83 -15.61
N ARG A 224 3.59 -13.99 -16.65
CA ARG A 224 4.81 -13.35 -17.13
C ARG A 224 5.22 -12.20 -16.21
N PHE A 225 6.35 -12.32 -15.54
CA PHE A 225 7.00 -11.21 -14.84
C PHE A 225 8.01 -10.54 -15.77
N VAL A 226 8.03 -9.21 -15.79
CA VAL A 226 8.97 -8.41 -16.60
C VAL A 226 10.00 -7.73 -15.72
N SER A 227 11.24 -7.66 -16.20
CA SER A 227 12.35 -7.02 -15.50
C SER A 227 12.73 -5.66 -16.07
N ASP A 228 12.18 -5.31 -17.23
CA ASP A 228 12.34 -4.00 -17.84
C ASP A 228 11.18 -3.63 -18.80
N PRO A 229 11.13 -2.37 -19.29
CA PRO A 229 10.06 -1.91 -20.19
C PRO A 229 10.01 -2.57 -21.59
N ASP A 230 11.13 -3.05 -22.12
CA ASP A 230 11.19 -3.59 -23.48
C ASP A 230 10.55 -4.99 -23.52
N GLU A 231 10.79 -5.82 -22.49
CA GLU A 231 10.12 -7.11 -22.34
C GLU A 231 8.58 -7.02 -22.33
N ALA A 232 8.05 -5.88 -21.86
CA ALA A 232 6.63 -5.57 -21.86
C ALA A 232 6.12 -5.03 -23.20
N GLY A 233 6.98 -4.35 -23.97
CA GLY A 233 6.63 -3.68 -25.22
C GLY A 233 6.56 -4.60 -26.43
N ASP A 234 7.37 -5.66 -26.45
CA ASP A 234 7.57 -6.53 -27.61
C ASP A 234 6.50 -7.64 -27.79
N LEU A 235 5.42 -7.62 -27.00
CA LEU A 235 4.47 -8.72 -26.93
C LEU A 235 3.43 -8.69 -28.08
N PRO A 236 3.15 -9.83 -28.74
CA PRO A 236 2.16 -9.89 -29.80
C PRO A 236 0.74 -9.84 -29.22
N GLY A 237 0.08 -8.70 -29.37
CA GLY A 237 -1.32 -8.52 -28.97
C GLY A 237 -1.52 -8.02 -27.52
N PRO A 238 -2.77 -7.79 -27.11
CA PRO A 238 -3.09 -7.43 -25.73
C PRO A 238 -2.62 -8.52 -24.76
N THR A 239 -1.75 -8.16 -23.84
CA THR A 239 -1.10 -9.11 -22.93
C THR A 239 -1.10 -8.59 -21.51
N THR A 240 -1.11 -9.51 -20.54
CA THR A 240 -0.88 -9.21 -19.13
C THR A 240 0.54 -9.57 -18.75
N PHE A 241 1.19 -8.69 -18.02
CA PHE A 241 2.47 -8.94 -17.39
C PHE A 241 2.50 -8.36 -15.97
N TYR A 242 3.38 -8.89 -15.16
CA TYR A 242 3.52 -8.55 -13.75
C TYR A 242 4.80 -7.77 -13.55
N LEU A 243 4.69 -6.68 -12.82
CA LEU A 243 5.81 -5.89 -12.34
C LEU A 243 6.01 -6.21 -10.85
N ASP A 244 7.10 -6.89 -10.53
CA ASP A 244 7.51 -7.10 -9.15
C ASP A 244 8.24 -5.85 -8.65
N GLN A 245 7.82 -5.31 -7.51
CA GLN A 245 8.48 -4.23 -6.80
C GLN A 245 9.98 -4.48 -6.61
N GLU A 246 10.37 -5.76 -6.46
CA GLU A 246 11.77 -6.16 -6.30
C GLU A 246 12.62 -5.91 -7.57
N ALA A 247 12.01 -5.98 -8.76
CA ALA A 247 12.69 -5.64 -10.00
C ALA A 247 12.80 -4.12 -10.23
N LEU A 248 12.07 -3.30 -9.44
CA LEU A 248 11.92 -1.87 -9.70
C LEU A 248 12.90 -0.99 -8.93
N SER A 249 13.04 -1.19 -7.61
CA SER A 249 13.81 -0.29 -6.74
C SER A 249 14.34 -1.02 -5.51
N SER A 250 15.66 -1.03 -5.32
CA SER A 250 16.28 -1.59 -4.11
C SER A 250 15.81 -0.88 -2.83
N PRO A 251 15.67 0.46 -2.79
CA PRO A 251 15.06 1.14 -1.64
C PRO A 251 13.65 0.66 -1.28
N LEU A 252 12.79 0.32 -2.26
CA LEU A 252 11.47 -0.25 -1.95
C LEU A 252 11.58 -1.64 -1.30
N VAL A 253 12.48 -2.49 -1.81
CA VAL A 253 12.75 -3.81 -1.23
C VAL A 253 13.22 -3.69 0.21
N ARG A 254 14.10 -2.74 0.49
CA ARG A 254 14.58 -2.43 1.84
C ARG A 254 13.44 -1.96 2.75
N TRP A 255 12.54 -1.12 2.25
CA TRP A 255 11.36 -0.71 3.02
C TRP A 255 10.44 -1.87 3.42
N ARG A 256 10.47 -3.01 2.72
CA ARG A 256 9.73 -4.21 3.13
C ARG A 256 10.13 -4.68 4.53
N SER A 257 11.43 -4.76 4.82
CA SER A 257 11.92 -5.22 6.14
C SER A 257 11.61 -4.21 7.24
N LEU A 258 11.71 -2.92 6.94
CA LEU A 258 11.31 -1.84 7.85
C LEU A 258 9.82 -1.90 8.17
N ARG A 259 8.97 -2.06 7.16
CA ARG A 259 7.50 -2.10 7.31
C ARG A 259 7.02 -3.25 8.19
N ALA A 260 7.65 -4.42 8.09
CA ALA A 260 7.35 -5.53 8.98
C ALA A 260 7.53 -5.15 10.47
N ARG A 261 8.52 -4.32 10.78
CA ARG A 261 8.82 -3.83 12.15
C ARG A 261 7.94 -2.63 12.56
N LEU A 262 7.39 -1.86 11.62
CA LEU A 262 6.45 -0.77 11.91
C LEU A 262 5.11 -1.27 12.47
N ARG A 263 4.75 -2.54 12.24
CA ARG A 263 3.49 -3.22 12.62
C ARG A 263 2.19 -2.64 12.06
N LYS A 264 2.18 -1.36 11.67
CA LYS A 264 1.04 -0.69 11.03
C LYS A 264 1.40 -0.26 9.62
N ARG A 265 0.40 -0.20 8.74
CA ARG A 265 0.56 0.09 7.31
C ARG A 265 0.99 1.56 7.07
N PRO A 266 2.22 1.89 6.67
CA PRO A 266 2.59 3.30 6.48
C PRO A 266 1.96 3.87 5.20
N PHE A 267 2.14 5.18 5.00
CA PHE A 267 1.73 5.88 3.78
C PHE A 267 2.29 5.23 2.49
N LEU A 268 3.47 4.57 2.56
CA LEU A 268 4.09 3.85 1.43
C LEU A 268 3.16 2.83 0.77
N ALA A 269 2.20 2.28 1.51
CA ALA A 269 1.27 1.32 0.92
C ALA A 269 0.27 1.91 -0.09
N THR A 270 0.10 3.24 -0.07
CA THR A 270 -0.61 3.97 -1.12
C THR A 270 0.33 4.22 -2.29
N ILE A 271 1.58 4.62 -2.03
CA ILE A 271 2.56 4.91 -3.08
C ILE A 271 2.82 3.69 -3.95
N GLU A 272 3.00 2.50 -3.35
CA GLU A 272 3.31 1.28 -4.11
C GLU A 272 2.23 0.89 -5.13
N LYS A 273 0.98 1.32 -4.92
CA LYS A 273 -0.12 1.12 -5.88
C LYS A 273 -0.14 2.15 -7.02
N LEU A 274 0.55 3.27 -6.85
CA LEU A 274 0.53 4.44 -7.75
C LEU A 274 1.87 4.65 -8.46
N VAL A 275 2.81 3.72 -8.27
CA VAL A 275 4.07 3.67 -8.98
C VAL A 275 3.80 3.17 -10.40
N ASP A 276 4.27 3.94 -11.38
CA ASP A 276 4.04 3.68 -12.78
C ASP A 276 5.32 3.94 -13.60
N PRO A 277 6.23 2.97 -13.66
CA PRO A 277 7.44 3.09 -14.47
C PRO A 277 7.17 2.93 -15.97
N LEU A 278 5.95 2.56 -16.37
CA LEU A 278 5.60 2.28 -17.76
C LEU A 278 4.70 3.36 -18.39
N GLY A 279 4.26 4.35 -17.63
CA GLY A 279 3.39 5.43 -18.14
C GLY A 279 2.03 4.90 -18.60
N ALA A 280 1.38 4.06 -17.79
CA ALA A 280 0.09 3.46 -18.11
C ALA A 280 -1.00 4.50 -18.41
N ASP A 281 -1.80 4.24 -19.44
CA ASP A 281 -2.92 5.09 -19.84
C ASP A 281 -4.02 5.18 -18.78
N ILE A 282 -4.26 4.04 -18.11
CA ILE A 282 -5.35 3.85 -17.15
C ILE A 282 -4.79 3.27 -15.86
N LEU A 283 -5.12 3.88 -14.73
CA LEU A 283 -4.93 3.29 -13.41
C LEU A 283 -6.24 2.69 -12.90
N MET A 284 -6.21 1.43 -12.49
CA MET A 284 -7.26 0.80 -11.69
C MET A 284 -6.68 0.36 -10.34
N ALA A 285 -7.20 0.98 -9.28
CA ALA A 285 -6.77 0.69 -7.92
C ALA A 285 -7.95 0.72 -6.96
N SER A 286 -7.70 0.40 -5.70
CA SER A 286 -8.74 0.38 -4.68
C SER A 286 -8.23 0.85 -3.32
N VAL A 287 -9.16 1.40 -2.53
CA VAL A 287 -8.93 1.78 -1.14
C VAL A 287 -10.00 1.20 -0.22
N PHE A 288 -9.56 0.84 0.97
CA PHE A 288 -10.42 0.24 1.98
C PHE A 288 -11.07 1.27 2.92
N HIS A 289 -10.33 2.31 3.31
CA HIS A 289 -10.76 3.28 4.31
C HIS A 289 -11.54 4.45 3.70
N GLY A 290 -12.69 4.79 4.28
CA GLY A 290 -13.47 5.97 3.90
C GLY A 290 -12.68 7.26 4.16
N GLY A 291 -12.73 8.23 3.24
CA GLY A 291 -11.96 9.48 3.31
C GLY A 291 -10.59 9.41 2.61
N PHE A 292 -10.11 8.22 2.24
CA PHE A 292 -8.91 8.06 1.38
C PHE A 292 -9.24 8.05 -0.12
N ASN A 293 -10.52 8.15 -0.48
CA ASN A 293 -11.01 8.00 -1.83
C ASN A 293 -10.59 9.14 -2.75
N GLU A 294 -11.02 10.36 -2.43
CA GLU A 294 -10.64 11.56 -3.17
C GLU A 294 -9.12 11.73 -3.15
N LYS A 295 -8.50 11.50 -1.99
CA LYS A 295 -7.05 11.53 -1.83
C LYS A 295 -6.31 10.60 -2.78
N MET A 296 -6.74 9.35 -2.97
CA MET A 296 -6.04 8.45 -3.92
C MET A 296 -6.19 8.94 -5.37
N VAL A 297 -7.34 9.51 -5.73
CA VAL A 297 -7.53 10.13 -7.04
C VAL A 297 -6.66 11.39 -7.18
N ASP A 298 -6.62 12.27 -6.18
CA ASP A 298 -5.77 13.47 -6.18
C ASP A 298 -4.29 13.11 -6.37
N VAL A 299 -3.81 12.05 -5.69
CA VAL A 299 -2.44 11.58 -5.86
C VAL A 299 -2.21 11.01 -7.26
N ALA A 300 -3.14 10.22 -7.79
CA ALA A 300 -3.04 9.67 -9.13
C ALA A 300 -3.04 10.78 -10.20
N GLU A 301 -3.89 11.80 -10.05
CA GLU A 301 -3.88 12.99 -10.91
C GLU A 301 -2.56 13.74 -10.81
N GLY A 302 -2.05 13.96 -9.59
CA GLY A 302 -0.74 14.58 -9.34
C GLY A 302 0.44 13.76 -9.87
N HIS A 303 0.27 12.44 -10.05
CA HIS A 303 1.24 11.57 -10.71
C HIS A 303 1.19 11.61 -12.23
N GLY A 304 0.13 12.21 -12.81
CA GLY A 304 -0.02 12.43 -14.24
C GLY A 304 -0.84 11.37 -14.98
N PHE A 305 -1.49 10.43 -14.27
CA PHE A 305 -2.35 9.43 -14.91
C PHE A 305 -3.47 10.09 -15.70
N SER A 306 -3.70 9.65 -16.94
CA SER A 306 -4.70 10.27 -17.81
C SER A 306 -6.14 9.81 -17.53
N ARG A 307 -6.30 8.57 -17.05
CA ARG A 307 -7.57 7.94 -16.72
C ARG A 307 -7.38 7.13 -15.46
N ILE A 308 -8.27 7.29 -14.50
CA ILE A 308 -8.15 6.72 -13.16
C ILE A 308 -9.51 6.15 -12.77
N ALA A 309 -9.54 4.93 -12.24
CA ALA A 309 -10.69 4.36 -11.56
C ALA A 309 -10.25 3.83 -10.20
N VAL A 310 -10.77 4.44 -9.12
CA VAL A 310 -10.50 3.99 -7.75
C VAL A 310 -11.77 3.39 -7.16
N ILE A 311 -11.68 2.11 -6.80
CA ILE A 311 -12.78 1.34 -6.21
C ILE A 311 -12.77 1.49 -4.69
N PHE A 312 -13.95 1.77 -4.11
CA PHE A 312 -14.17 1.93 -2.68
C PHE A 312 -14.97 0.79 -2.10
N ARG A 313 -14.57 0.36 -0.90
CA ARG A 313 -15.23 -0.71 -0.14
C ARG A 313 -15.26 -2.06 -0.87
N ALA A 314 -14.33 -2.28 -1.79
CA ALA A 314 -14.01 -3.60 -2.28
C ALA A 314 -13.56 -4.52 -1.14
N VAL A 315 -13.66 -5.84 -1.35
CA VAL A 315 -13.36 -6.82 -0.31
C VAL A 315 -11.88 -6.74 0.04
N GLU A 316 -11.60 -6.50 1.32
CA GLU A 316 -10.24 -6.31 1.86
C GLU A 316 -9.37 -5.24 1.16
N GLY A 317 -9.99 -4.35 0.37
CA GLY A 317 -9.29 -3.34 -0.41
C GLY A 317 -8.64 -3.89 -1.67
N THR A 318 -9.12 -5.01 -2.22
CA THR A 318 -8.77 -5.55 -3.55
C THR A 318 -9.55 -4.86 -4.67
N LEU A 319 -9.42 -5.32 -5.91
CA LEU A 319 -10.29 -4.98 -7.03
C LEU A 319 -11.56 -5.86 -7.07
N GLY A 320 -11.64 -6.89 -6.21
CA GLY A 320 -12.82 -7.75 -6.07
C GLY A 320 -13.97 -7.02 -5.36
N LEU A 321 -15.08 -6.86 -6.07
CA LEU A 321 -16.28 -6.23 -5.53
C LEU A 321 -16.96 -7.12 -4.49
N SER A 322 -17.64 -6.48 -3.54
CA SER A 322 -18.35 -7.19 -2.46
C SER A 322 -19.69 -7.70 -2.96
N LEU A 323 -20.07 -8.90 -2.54
CA LEU A 323 -21.41 -9.45 -2.81
C LEU A 323 -22.48 -8.93 -1.82
N ALA A 324 -22.05 -8.28 -0.74
CA ALA A 324 -22.91 -7.84 0.36
C ALA A 324 -23.29 -6.36 0.28
N ARG A 325 -22.42 -5.53 -0.31
CA ARG A 325 -22.51 -4.06 -0.28
C ARG A 325 -22.17 -3.49 -1.64
N SER A 326 -22.85 -2.40 -1.98
CA SER A 326 -22.57 -1.63 -3.19
C SER A 326 -21.16 -1.03 -3.09
N ALA A 327 -20.40 -1.16 -4.18
CA ALA A 327 -19.12 -0.50 -4.34
C ALA A 327 -19.34 0.89 -4.95
N ARG A 328 -18.52 1.85 -4.55
CA ARG A 328 -18.44 3.16 -5.22
C ARG A 328 -17.15 3.18 -6.03
N ILE A 329 -17.18 3.73 -7.24
CA ILE A 329 -16.00 3.89 -8.08
C ILE A 329 -15.91 5.35 -8.48
N LEU A 330 -14.83 6.02 -8.09
CA LEU A 330 -14.54 7.37 -8.56
C LEU A 330 -13.66 7.26 -9.78
N VAL A 331 -14.21 7.71 -10.90
CA VAL A 331 -13.53 7.77 -12.19
C VAL A 331 -13.05 9.19 -12.38
N SER A 332 -11.78 9.35 -12.73
CA SER A 332 -11.21 10.64 -13.14
C SER A 332 -10.58 10.53 -14.52
N ARG A 333 -10.81 11.53 -15.36
CA ARG A 333 -10.25 11.60 -16.71
C ARG A 333 -9.67 12.99 -16.94
N ARG A 334 -8.43 13.03 -17.43
CA ARG A 334 -7.79 14.25 -17.93
C ARG A 334 -8.45 14.69 -19.24
N LEU A 335 -8.81 15.96 -19.31
CA LEU A 335 -9.35 16.65 -20.47
C LEU A 335 -8.22 17.23 -21.32
N GLU A 336 -8.55 17.73 -22.51
CA GLU A 336 -7.57 18.31 -23.45
C GLU A 336 -6.92 19.59 -22.89
N ASP A 337 -7.62 20.34 -22.04
CA ASP A 337 -7.10 21.52 -21.36
C ASP A 337 -6.20 21.21 -20.15
N GLY A 338 -5.94 19.92 -19.88
CA GLY A 338 -5.13 19.44 -18.77
C GLY A 338 -5.88 19.34 -17.43
N THR A 339 -7.12 19.80 -17.33
CA THR A 339 -7.95 19.64 -16.13
C THR A 339 -8.52 18.22 -16.02
N TYR A 340 -9.06 17.87 -14.85
CA TYR A 340 -9.68 16.57 -14.61
C TYR A 340 -11.18 16.68 -14.44
N ARG A 341 -11.93 15.82 -15.14
CA ARG A 341 -13.36 15.58 -14.88
C ARG A 341 -13.50 14.30 -14.07
N ARG A 342 -14.17 14.42 -12.92
CA ARG A 342 -14.50 13.30 -12.05
C ARG A 342 -15.97 12.91 -12.18
N VAL A 343 -16.23 11.61 -12.16
CA VAL A 343 -17.57 11.03 -12.11
C VAL A 343 -17.55 9.91 -11.08
N GLU A 344 -18.54 9.90 -10.19
CA GLU A 344 -18.75 8.78 -9.29
C GLU A 344 -19.84 7.87 -9.85
N MET A 345 -19.55 6.56 -9.83
CA MET A 345 -20.51 5.51 -10.14
C MET A 345 -20.68 4.59 -8.93
N THR A 346 -21.84 3.96 -8.84
CA THR A 346 -22.12 2.91 -7.85
C THR A 346 -22.39 1.62 -8.59
N MET A 347 -21.82 0.52 -8.08
CA MET A 347 -22.09 -0.83 -8.56
C MET A 347 -22.74 -1.60 -7.41
N ASP A 348 -24.02 -1.96 -7.55
CA ASP A 348 -24.72 -2.80 -6.60
C ASP A 348 -24.76 -4.25 -7.11
N PRO A 349 -24.46 -5.27 -6.29
CA PRO A 349 -24.60 -6.67 -6.69
C PRO A 349 -25.99 -7.01 -7.28
N LEU A 350 -27.04 -6.31 -6.85
CA LEU A 350 -28.40 -6.46 -7.38
C LEU A 350 -28.50 -6.09 -8.87
N ASP A 351 -27.68 -5.15 -9.36
CA ASP A 351 -27.65 -4.72 -10.76
C ASP A 351 -27.19 -5.86 -11.69
N PHE A 352 -26.51 -6.86 -11.14
CA PHE A 352 -26.00 -8.05 -11.83
C PHE A 352 -26.88 -9.29 -11.59
N GLY A 353 -28.05 -9.12 -10.97
CA GLY A 353 -28.96 -10.21 -10.64
C GLY A 353 -28.54 -11.04 -9.41
N PHE A 354 -27.53 -10.60 -8.66
CA PHE A 354 -27.10 -11.27 -7.44
C PHE A 354 -27.84 -10.72 -6.22
N LYS A 355 -28.35 -11.60 -5.36
CA LYS A 355 -28.87 -11.18 -4.06
C LYS A 355 -27.72 -10.69 -3.20
N LYS A 356 -27.98 -9.66 -2.38
CA LYS A 356 -27.02 -9.23 -1.35
C LYS A 356 -26.83 -10.38 -0.36
N GLU A 357 -25.70 -11.03 -0.48
CA GLU A 357 -25.26 -12.11 0.40
C GLU A 357 -24.04 -11.63 1.16
N SER A 358 -23.83 -12.13 2.39
CA SER A 358 -22.58 -11.87 3.08
C SER A 358 -21.41 -12.36 2.24
N ASP A 359 -20.32 -11.57 2.14
CA ASP A 359 -19.07 -12.10 1.62
C ASP A 359 -18.69 -13.31 2.49
N PRO A 360 -18.44 -14.49 1.88
CA PRO A 360 -18.19 -15.71 2.64
C PRO A 360 -16.90 -15.59 3.44
N ASP A 361 -16.88 -16.18 4.64
CA ASP A 361 -15.61 -16.49 5.29
C ASP A 361 -15.03 -17.72 4.60
N VAL A 362 -14.07 -17.49 3.71
CA VAL A 362 -13.38 -18.54 2.95
C VAL A 362 -12.39 -19.34 3.81
N GLY A 363 -12.31 -19.06 5.11
CA GLY A 363 -11.44 -19.77 6.03
C GLY A 363 -9.96 -19.53 5.76
N VAL A 364 -9.15 -20.59 5.85
CA VAL A 364 -7.71 -20.50 5.58
C VAL A 364 -7.48 -20.47 4.08
N LEU A 365 -7.15 -19.28 3.58
CA LEU A 365 -6.75 -19.07 2.21
C LEU A 365 -5.42 -19.77 1.89
N SER A 366 -5.34 -20.42 0.72
CA SER A 366 -4.08 -20.90 0.15
C SER A 366 -3.91 -20.44 -1.30
N VAL A 367 -2.67 -20.14 -1.70
CA VAL A 367 -2.35 -19.74 -3.08
C VAL A 367 -2.79 -20.83 -4.06
N SER A 368 -2.62 -22.10 -3.69
CA SER A 368 -3.03 -23.26 -4.49
C SER A 368 -4.53 -23.29 -4.75
N GLU A 369 -5.35 -22.96 -3.76
CA GLU A 369 -6.81 -22.90 -3.93
C GLU A 369 -7.22 -21.73 -4.82
N ASN A 370 -6.68 -20.54 -4.59
CA ASN A 370 -6.98 -19.39 -5.45
C ASN A 370 -6.53 -19.64 -6.91
N ARG A 371 -5.36 -20.28 -7.10
CA ARG A 371 -4.88 -20.73 -8.41
C ARG A 371 -5.90 -21.69 -9.06
N ARG A 372 -6.33 -22.73 -8.33
CA ARG A 372 -7.32 -23.71 -8.80
C ARG A 372 -8.59 -23.02 -9.30
N LEU A 373 -9.13 -22.08 -8.51
CA LEU A 373 -10.34 -21.33 -8.88
C LEU A 373 -10.15 -20.51 -10.16
N VAL A 374 -9.04 -19.79 -10.28
CA VAL A 374 -8.70 -18.99 -11.48
C VAL A 374 -8.52 -19.88 -12.71
N GLU A 375 -7.73 -20.96 -12.62
CA GLU A 375 -7.49 -21.88 -13.75
C GLU A 375 -8.78 -22.58 -14.18
N THR A 376 -9.61 -23.03 -13.23
CA THR A 376 -10.89 -23.68 -13.55
C THR A 376 -11.82 -22.69 -14.27
N PHE A 377 -11.94 -21.45 -13.76
CA PHE A 377 -12.74 -20.41 -14.39
C PHE A 377 -12.24 -20.06 -15.79
N ARG A 378 -10.92 -19.91 -15.99
CA ARG A 378 -10.32 -19.65 -17.32
C ARG A 378 -10.71 -20.71 -18.34
N ASN A 379 -10.73 -21.99 -17.93
CA ASN A 379 -10.97 -23.13 -18.82
C ASN A 379 -12.46 -23.39 -19.08
N GLN A 380 -13.32 -23.17 -18.08
CA GLN A 380 -14.71 -23.65 -18.09
C GLN A 380 -15.75 -22.50 -18.07
N GLY A 381 -15.34 -21.27 -17.76
CA GLY A 381 -16.24 -20.14 -17.51
C GLY A 381 -16.94 -20.17 -16.14
N HIS A 382 -16.62 -21.16 -15.30
CA HIS A 382 -17.04 -21.28 -13.90
C HIS A 382 -15.97 -22.03 -13.09
N SER A 383 -15.91 -21.82 -11.78
CA SER A 383 -14.92 -22.47 -10.89
C SER A 383 -15.51 -23.58 -10.03
N GLY A 384 -16.85 -23.67 -9.98
CA GLY A 384 -17.57 -24.55 -9.06
C GLY A 384 -17.74 -23.95 -7.65
N ASP A 385 -17.11 -22.80 -7.37
CA ASP A 385 -17.39 -21.97 -6.20
C ASP A 385 -18.32 -20.83 -6.60
N SER A 386 -19.56 -20.87 -6.11
CA SER A 386 -20.59 -19.90 -6.50
C SER A 386 -20.27 -18.47 -6.06
N TYR A 387 -19.58 -18.27 -4.95
CA TYR A 387 -19.22 -16.93 -4.49
C TYR A 387 -18.07 -16.34 -5.32
N PHE A 388 -17.08 -17.16 -5.65
CA PHE A 388 -16.01 -16.77 -6.58
C PHE A 388 -16.59 -16.40 -7.95
N ASP A 389 -17.44 -17.26 -8.52
CA ASP A 389 -18.01 -17.06 -9.86
C ASP A 389 -18.90 -15.82 -9.93
N ARG A 390 -19.73 -15.57 -8.91
CA ARG A 390 -20.54 -14.35 -8.80
C ARG A 390 -19.66 -13.11 -8.72
N ARG A 391 -18.59 -13.16 -7.91
CA ARG A 391 -17.68 -12.02 -7.77
C ARG A 391 -16.93 -11.71 -9.07
N VAL A 392 -16.61 -12.72 -9.88
CA VAL A 392 -16.04 -12.54 -11.22
C VAL A 392 -17.07 -11.98 -12.21
N GLY A 393 -18.37 -12.27 -11.99
CA GLY A 393 -19.47 -11.81 -12.83
C GLY A 393 -19.89 -10.35 -12.63
N ILE A 394 -19.61 -9.75 -11.47
CA ILE A 394 -19.75 -8.30 -11.21
C ILE A 394 -18.57 -7.57 -11.84
#